data_AF-A0A8J9VPK0-F1
#
_entry.id   AF-A0A8J9VPK0-F1
#
_cell.length_a   1.000
_cell.length_b   1.000
_cell.length_c   1.000
_cell.angle_alpha   90.00
_cell.angle_beta   90.00
_cell.angle_gamma   90.00
#
_symmetry.space_group_name_H-M   'P 1'
#
loop_
_entity.id
_entity.type
_entity.pdbx_description
1 polymer ?
#
loop_
_entity_poly.entity_id
_entity_poly.type
_entity_poly.pdbx_seq_one_letter_code
_entity_poly.pdbx_strand_id
1 'polypeptide(L)'
;MAQRPPTEPLPWEDWAEHLMYPHLINMTAELIRDTTYKLRHAEKIKDRHSHSITYELGFIAAGIQERFQRMLKIYRKYADMKAFEESTYTVPELMNAYHVMQGDYNEIRLEKGIFHDIVRKYESTPPTTPPGPPRSTPGGRRRVTWRSNLNE
;
A
#
# COMPACT_ATOMS: atom_id res chain seq x y z
N MET A 1 -55.86 -17.62 -41.65
CA MET A 1 -55.56 -16.64 -40.58
C MET A 1 -54.77 -17.37 -39.50
N ALA A 2 -53.47 -17.15 -39.42
CA ALA A 2 -52.64 -17.77 -38.38
C ALA A 2 -52.74 -16.93 -37.09
N GLN A 3 -53.17 -17.57 -35.99
CA GLN A 3 -53.20 -16.95 -34.67
C GLN A 3 -51.75 -16.67 -34.23
N ARG A 4 -51.46 -15.42 -33.84
CA ARG A 4 -50.17 -15.06 -33.25
C ARG A 4 -50.06 -15.75 -31.87
N PRO A 5 -48.87 -16.23 -31.48
CA PRO A 5 -48.67 -16.81 -30.16
C PRO A 5 -48.89 -15.75 -29.08
N PRO A 6 -49.36 -16.15 -27.88
CA PRO A 6 -49.60 -15.23 -26.77
C PRO A 6 -48.30 -14.55 -26.35
N THR A 7 -48.35 -13.23 -26.19
CA THR A 7 -47.25 -12.34 -25.76
C THR A 7 -47.20 -12.15 -24.24
N GLU A 8 -47.68 -13.12 -23.46
CA GLU A 8 -47.54 -13.05 -22.00
C GLU A 8 -46.08 -13.33 -21.63
N PRO A 9 -45.42 -12.46 -20.85
CA PRO A 9 -44.07 -12.71 -20.37
C PRO A 9 -44.09 -14.01 -19.56
N LEU A 10 -43.17 -14.90 -19.91
CA LEU A 10 -43.09 -16.21 -19.28
C LEU A 10 -42.76 -16.04 -17.79
N PRO A 11 -43.38 -16.81 -16.87
CA PRO A 11 -43.23 -16.62 -15.43
C PRO A 11 -41.78 -16.69 -14.92
N TRP A 12 -40.84 -17.25 -15.69
CA TRP A 12 -39.47 -17.44 -15.23
C TRP A 12 -38.68 -16.13 -15.06
N GLU A 13 -39.09 -15.00 -15.66
CA GLU A 13 -38.43 -13.70 -15.45
C GLU A 13 -38.60 -13.21 -14.01
N ASP A 14 -39.83 -13.25 -13.48
CA ASP A 14 -40.13 -12.90 -12.08
C ASP A 14 -39.45 -13.84 -11.08
N TRP A 15 -39.34 -15.13 -11.42
CA TRP A 15 -38.67 -16.13 -10.59
C TRP A 15 -37.15 -15.98 -10.61
N ALA A 16 -36.57 -15.63 -11.77
CA ALA A 16 -35.16 -15.34 -11.88
C ALA A 16 -34.78 -14.12 -11.05
N GLU A 17 -35.57 -13.04 -11.10
CA GLU A 17 -35.37 -11.88 -10.23
C GLU A 17 -35.50 -12.25 -8.74
N HIS A 18 -36.54 -13.00 -8.36
CA HIS A 18 -36.75 -13.43 -6.98
C HIS A 18 -35.62 -14.31 -6.42
N LEU A 19 -34.96 -15.12 -7.25
CA LEU A 19 -33.82 -15.96 -6.85
C LEU A 19 -32.50 -15.18 -6.87
N MET A 20 -32.39 -14.14 -7.70
CA MET A 20 -31.19 -13.32 -7.83
C MET A 20 -30.95 -12.42 -6.61
N TYR A 21 -32.01 -11.86 -6.01
CA TYR A 21 -31.88 -11.00 -4.83
C TYR A 21 -31.27 -11.73 -3.60
N PRO A 22 -31.78 -12.91 -3.17
CA PRO A 22 -31.17 -13.67 -2.08
C PRO A 22 -29.73 -14.08 -2.37
N HIS A 23 -29.42 -14.44 -3.63
CA HIS A 23 -28.07 -14.79 -4.03
C HIS A 23 -27.10 -13.60 -3.94
N LEU A 24 -27.52 -12.42 -4.43
CA LEU A 24 -26.74 -11.19 -4.34
C LEU A 24 -26.50 -10.79 -2.86
N ILE A 25 -27.51 -10.93 -2.00
CA ILE A 25 -27.39 -10.67 -0.56
C ILE A 25 -26.37 -11.61 0.07
N ASN A 26 -26.42 -12.91 -0.25
CA ASN A 26 -25.47 -13.90 0.27
C ASN A 26 -24.04 -13.62 -0.20
N MET A 27 -23.83 -13.34 -1.49
CA MET A 27 -22.51 -12.96 -2.00
C MET A 27 -21.99 -11.69 -1.32
N THR A 28 -22.84 -10.69 -1.12
CA THR A 28 -22.47 -9.45 -0.44
C THR A 28 -22.06 -9.73 1.01
N ALA A 29 -22.81 -10.57 1.73
CA ALA A 29 -22.49 -10.97 3.09
C ALA A 29 -21.16 -11.73 3.18
N GLU A 30 -20.87 -12.62 2.22
CA GLU A 30 -19.59 -13.32 2.13
C GLU A 30 -18.43 -12.36 1.87
N LEU A 31 -18.59 -11.42 0.92
CA LEU A 31 -17.59 -10.39 0.63
C LEU A 31 -17.30 -9.53 1.87
N ILE A 32 -18.34 -9.12 2.60
CA ILE A 32 -18.18 -8.33 3.84
C ILE A 32 -17.39 -9.14 4.88
N ARG A 33 -17.74 -10.42 5.08
CA ARG A 33 -17.03 -11.29 6.04
C ARG A 33 -15.56 -11.46 5.65
N ASP A 34 -15.29 -11.80 4.39
CA ASP A 34 -13.92 -11.96 3.87
C ASP A 34 -13.10 -10.66 4.06
N THR A 35 -13.67 -9.52 3.68
CA THR A 35 -13.03 -8.20 3.86
C THR A 35 -12.73 -7.93 5.34
N THR A 36 -13.67 -8.25 6.24
CA THR A 36 -13.48 -8.09 7.69
C THR A 36 -12.35 -8.97 8.21
N TYR A 37 -12.25 -10.22 7.76
CA TYR A 37 -11.16 -11.12 8.17
C TYR A 37 -9.80 -10.64 7.65
N LYS A 38 -9.73 -10.18 6.40
CA LYS A 38 -8.51 -9.63 5.82
C LYS A 38 -8.04 -8.38 6.53
N LEU A 39 -8.95 -7.48 6.89
CA LEU A 39 -8.63 -6.28 7.69
C LEU A 39 -8.04 -6.66 9.04
N ARG A 40 -8.68 -7.55 9.79
CA ARG A 40 -8.14 -8.04 11.08
C ARG A 40 -6.75 -8.67 10.95
N HIS A 41 -6.51 -9.38 9.85
CA HIS A 41 -5.20 -9.98 9.60
C HIS A 41 -4.14 -8.92 9.27
N ALA A 42 -4.49 -7.93 8.46
CA ALA A 42 -3.62 -6.80 8.13
C ALA A 42 -3.25 -5.98 9.38
N GLU A 43 -4.21 -5.74 10.29
CA GLU A 43 -3.96 -5.08 11.58
C GLU A 43 -2.94 -5.85 12.43
N LYS A 44 -3.10 -7.17 12.55
CA LYS A 44 -2.12 -7.99 13.29
C LYS A 44 -0.71 -7.92 12.70
N ILE A 45 -0.59 -7.89 11.38
CA ILE A 45 0.71 -7.72 10.71
C ILE A 45 1.28 -6.34 11.01
N LYS A 46 0.45 -5.29 10.91
CA LYS A 46 0.83 -3.92 11.24
C LYS A 46 1.36 -3.82 12.66
N ASP A 47 0.64 -4.35 13.64
CA ASP A 47 1.05 -4.28 15.04
C ASP A 47 2.36 -5.03 15.32
N ARG A 48 2.58 -6.15 14.62
CA ARG A 48 3.81 -6.94 14.74
C ARG A 48 5.04 -6.21 14.18
N HIS A 49 4.87 -5.45 13.10
CA HIS A 49 5.97 -4.85 12.36
C HIS A 49 6.10 -3.33 12.54
N SER A 50 5.16 -2.70 13.24
CA SER A 50 5.10 -1.25 13.47
C SER A 50 6.39 -0.64 14.03
N HIS A 51 7.17 -1.40 14.80
CA HIS A 51 8.41 -0.93 15.44
C HIS A 51 9.63 -0.97 14.51
N SER A 52 9.49 -1.53 13.31
CA SER A 52 10.57 -1.60 12.32
C SER A 52 10.58 -0.35 11.45
N ILE A 53 11.71 0.33 11.37
CA ILE A 53 11.91 1.48 10.46
C ILE A 53 11.51 1.15 9.03
N THR A 54 11.88 -0.04 8.55
CA THR A 54 11.59 -0.49 7.18
C THR A 54 10.08 -0.60 6.96
N TYR A 55 9.33 -0.99 7.99
CA TYR A 55 7.88 -1.05 7.91
C TYR A 55 7.26 0.35 7.92
N GLU A 56 7.69 1.25 8.81
CA GLU A 56 7.18 2.63 8.84
C GLU A 56 7.43 3.37 7.52
N LEU A 57 8.67 3.30 7.00
CA LEU A 57 9.02 3.91 5.72
C LEU A 57 8.28 3.27 4.55
N GLY A 58 8.16 1.94 4.55
CA GLY A 58 7.43 1.20 3.52
C GLY A 58 5.94 1.54 3.52
N PHE A 59 5.33 1.70 4.70
CA PHE A 59 3.93 2.09 4.86
C PHE A 59 3.68 3.49 4.28
N ILE A 60 4.55 4.46 4.59
CA ILE A 60 4.44 5.81 4.03
C ILE A 60 4.65 5.81 2.52
N ALA A 61 5.67 5.09 2.03
CA ALA A 61 5.94 4.99 0.60
C ALA A 61 4.75 4.39 -0.17
N ALA A 62 4.08 3.38 0.40
CA ALA A 62 2.87 2.80 -0.18
C ALA A 62 1.73 3.82 -0.25
N GLY A 63 1.52 4.62 0.80
CA GLY A 63 0.52 5.69 0.82
C GLY A 63 0.78 6.75 -0.27
N ILE A 64 2.04 7.19 -0.40
CA ILE A 64 2.44 8.13 -1.45
C ILE A 64 2.15 7.53 -2.84
N GLN A 65 2.55 6.27 -3.06
CA GLN A 65 2.36 5.58 -4.33
C GLN A 65 0.87 5.45 -4.69
N GLU A 66 0.01 5.07 -3.74
CA GLU A 66 -1.43 4.92 -3.98
C GLU A 66 -2.06 6.24 -4.46
N ARG A 67 -1.73 7.36 -3.79
CA ARG A 67 -2.24 8.68 -4.16
C ARG A 67 -1.72 9.14 -5.50
N PHE A 68 -0.44 8.92 -5.80
CA PHE A 68 0.10 9.21 -7.14
C PHE A 68 -0.64 8.41 -8.22
N GLN A 69 -0.92 7.14 -7.99
CA GLN A 69 -1.68 6.31 -8.94
C GLN A 69 -3.11 6.83 -9.13
N ARG A 70 -3.78 7.25 -8.04
CA ARG A 70 -5.12 7.83 -8.09
C ARG A 70 -5.14 9.14 -8.88
N MET A 71 -4.22 10.05 -8.59
CA MET A 71 -4.04 11.30 -9.33
C MET A 71 -3.78 11.05 -10.81
N LEU A 72 -2.90 10.11 -11.15
CA LEU A 72 -2.61 9.74 -12.55
C LEU A 72 -3.85 9.18 -13.26
N LYS A 73 -4.67 8.39 -12.57
CA LYS A 73 -5.91 7.85 -13.12
C LYS A 73 -6.91 8.96 -13.43
N ILE A 74 -7.08 9.92 -12.51
CA ILE A 74 -7.93 11.09 -12.72
C ILE A 74 -7.40 11.93 -13.88
N TYR A 75 -6.10 12.25 -13.86
CA TYR A 75 -5.45 12.99 -14.94
C TYR A 75 -5.69 12.35 -16.30
N ARG A 76 -5.44 11.04 -16.44
CA ARG A 76 -5.66 10.30 -17.70
C ARG A 76 -7.10 10.34 -18.17
N LYS A 77 -8.07 10.29 -17.25
CA LYS A 77 -9.49 10.37 -17.59
C LYS A 77 -9.86 11.74 -18.17
N TYR A 78 -9.36 12.82 -17.57
CA TYR A 78 -9.75 14.18 -17.94
C TYR A 78 -8.81 14.87 -18.94
N ALA A 79 -7.63 14.30 -19.22
CA ALA A 79 -6.69 14.79 -20.21
C ALA A 79 -6.99 14.29 -21.65
N ASP A 80 -8.03 13.48 -21.85
CA ASP A 80 -8.43 13.03 -23.17
C ASP A 80 -9.05 14.18 -23.98
N MET A 81 -8.29 14.69 -24.96
CA MET A 81 -8.72 15.79 -25.82
C MET A 81 -9.97 15.43 -26.64
N LYS A 82 -10.17 14.16 -27.01
CA LYS A 82 -11.35 13.76 -27.79
C LYS A 82 -12.62 13.91 -26.97
N ALA A 83 -12.59 13.46 -25.71
CA ALA A 83 -13.72 13.61 -24.79
C ALA A 83 -13.98 15.09 -24.43
N PHE A 84 -12.96 15.94 -24.50
CA PHE A 84 -13.13 17.38 -24.33
C PHE A 84 -13.82 18.02 -25.55
N GLU A 85 -13.40 17.69 -26.78
CA GLU A 85 -14.02 18.17 -28.02
C GLU A 85 -15.50 17.74 -28.12
N GLU A 86 -15.81 16.53 -27.66
CA GLU A 86 -17.18 15.98 -27.62
C GLU A 86 -18.03 16.56 -26.47
N SER A 87 -17.52 17.53 -25.69
CA SER A 87 -18.20 18.14 -24.54
C SER A 87 -18.72 17.10 -23.52
N THR A 88 -18.01 15.98 -23.36
CA THR A 88 -18.46 14.85 -22.55
C THR A 88 -18.47 15.16 -21.04
N TYR A 89 -17.67 16.12 -20.60
CA TYR A 89 -17.52 16.46 -19.18
C TYR A 89 -18.12 17.83 -18.86
N THR A 90 -18.86 17.88 -17.76
CA THR A 90 -19.42 19.13 -17.24
C THR A 90 -18.39 19.87 -16.38
N VAL A 91 -18.50 21.21 -16.31
CA VAL A 91 -17.62 22.04 -15.45
C VAL A 91 -17.60 21.56 -13.98
N PRO A 92 -18.74 21.21 -13.35
CA PRO A 92 -18.72 20.68 -11.98
C PRO A 92 -17.92 19.39 -11.82
N GLU A 93 -17.94 18.49 -12.80
CA GLU A 93 -17.15 17.25 -12.75
C GLU A 93 -15.64 17.52 -12.84
N LEU A 94 -15.23 18.47 -13.68
CA LEU A 94 -13.83 18.89 -13.79
C LEU A 94 -13.34 19.57 -12.50
N MET A 95 -14.17 20.42 -11.89
CA MET A 95 -13.85 21.07 -10.61
C MET A 95 -13.74 20.05 -9.47
N ASN A 96 -14.64 19.06 -9.43
CA ASN A 96 -14.56 17.98 -8.45
C ASN A 96 -13.26 17.16 -8.64
N ALA A 97 -12.92 16.80 -9.88
CA ALA A 97 -11.69 16.09 -10.20
C ALA A 97 -10.45 16.88 -9.76
N TYR A 98 -10.44 18.20 -10.00
CA TYR A 98 -9.38 19.08 -9.54
C TYR A 98 -9.24 19.08 -8.01
N HIS A 99 -10.35 19.19 -7.27
CA HIS A 99 -10.32 19.18 -5.81
C HIS A 99 -9.81 17.86 -5.24
N VAL A 100 -10.21 16.72 -5.83
CA VAL A 100 -9.69 15.41 -5.42
C VAL A 100 -8.18 15.34 -5.65
N MET A 101 -7.70 15.75 -6.83
CA MET A 101 -6.26 15.77 -7.12
C MET A 101 -5.48 16.70 -6.21
N GLN A 102 -6.04 17.86 -5.87
CA GLN A 102 -5.43 18.81 -4.94
C GLN A 102 -5.35 18.23 -3.52
N GLY A 103 -6.39 17.51 -3.08
CA GLY A 103 -6.40 16.78 -1.82
C GLY A 103 -5.28 15.74 -1.75
N ASP A 104 -5.20 14.85 -2.75
CA ASP A 104 -4.17 13.82 -2.85
C ASP A 104 -2.74 14.44 -2.85
N TYR A 105 -2.54 15.55 -3.57
CA TYR A 105 -1.26 16.27 -3.59
C TYR A 105 -0.85 16.78 -2.20
N ASN A 106 -1.79 17.37 -1.47
CA ASN A 106 -1.52 17.89 -0.13
C ASN A 106 -1.15 16.76 0.84
N GLU A 107 -1.82 15.62 0.74
CA GLU A 107 -1.50 14.44 1.55
C GLU A 107 -0.11 13.88 1.22
N ILE A 108 0.25 13.76 -0.06
CA ILE A 108 1.60 13.36 -0.48
C ILE A 108 2.65 14.31 0.11
N ARG A 109 2.38 15.62 0.09
CA ARG A 109 3.29 16.62 0.64
C ARG A 109 3.50 16.45 2.15
N LEU A 110 2.45 16.13 2.90
CA LEU A 110 2.53 15.85 4.34
C LEU A 110 3.31 14.57 4.61
N GLU A 111 2.99 13.48 3.90
CA GLU A 111 3.66 12.20 4.05
C GLU A 111 5.14 12.25 3.70
N LYS A 112 5.51 13.02 2.68
CA LYS A 112 6.92 13.29 2.37
C LYS A 112 7.64 13.95 3.56
N GLY A 113 6.97 14.86 4.27
CA GLY A 113 7.51 15.48 5.49
C GLY A 113 7.77 14.44 6.57
N ILE A 114 6.76 13.63 6.88
CA ILE A 114 6.85 12.55 7.88
C ILE A 114 7.95 11.55 7.53
N PHE A 115 8.08 11.18 6.25
CA PHE A 115 9.14 10.30 5.76
C PHE A 115 10.53 10.83 6.11
N HIS A 116 10.80 12.10 5.82
CA HIS A 116 12.08 12.73 6.13
C HIS A 116 12.32 12.87 7.64
N ASP A 117 11.27 13.11 8.42
CA ASP A 117 11.37 13.20 9.89
C ASP A 117 11.77 11.85 10.51
N ILE A 118 11.19 10.74 10.03
CA ILE A 118 11.56 9.39 10.46
C ILE A 118 13.00 9.09 10.09
N VAL A 119 13.40 9.33 8.84
CA VAL A 119 14.79 9.12 8.39
C VAL A 119 15.77 9.90 9.27
N ARG A 120 15.49 11.19 9.53
CA ARG A 120 16.34 12.03 10.39
C ARG A 120 16.42 11.51 11.83
N LYS A 121 15.29 11.06 12.40
CA LYS A 121 15.25 10.49 13.76
C LYS A 121 16.17 9.27 13.86
N TYR A 122 16.16 8.40 12.86
CA TYR A 122 17.02 7.21 12.87
C TYR A 122 18.50 7.54 12.58
N GLU A 123 18.80 8.49 11.69
CA GLU A 123 20.18 8.94 11.44
C GLU A 123 20.81 9.62 12.66
N SER A 124 20.01 10.31 13.46
CA SER A 124 20.45 10.98 14.70
C SER A 124 20.57 10.04 15.91
N THR A 125 20.11 8.79 15.80
CA THR A 125 20.26 7.80 16.87
C THR A 125 21.56 7.01 16.61
N PRO A 126 22.61 7.10 17.45
CA PRO A 126 23.84 6.38 17.23
C PRO A 126 23.59 4.86 17.23
N PRO A 127 24.33 4.07 16.42
CA PRO A 127 24.17 2.63 16.40
C PRO A 127 24.45 2.08 17.80
N THR A 128 23.44 1.49 18.43
CA THR A 128 23.61 0.65 19.63
C THR A 128 24.47 -0.54 19.23
N THR A 129 25.78 -0.35 19.34
CA THR A 129 26.75 -1.42 19.16
C THR A 129 26.47 -2.40 20.30
N PRO A 130 26.16 -3.69 20.02
CA PRO A 130 26.09 -4.68 21.07
C PRO A 130 27.41 -4.63 21.85
N PRO A 131 27.42 -4.73 23.19
CA PRO A 131 28.68 -4.83 23.92
C PRO A 131 29.42 -6.03 23.34
N GLY A 132 30.52 -5.75 22.64
CA GLY A 132 31.36 -6.79 22.08
C GLY A 132 31.78 -7.74 23.21
N PRO A 133 31.93 -9.04 22.93
CA PRO A 133 32.38 -9.99 23.94
C PRO A 133 33.67 -9.46 24.57
N PRO A 134 33.85 -9.63 25.90
CA PRO A 134 35.01 -9.10 26.60
C PRO A 134 36.28 -9.55 25.89
N ARG A 135 37.06 -8.56 25.47
CA ARG A 135 38.37 -8.74 24.81
C ARG A 135 39.24 -9.57 25.75
N SER A 136 39.38 -10.86 25.47
CA SER A 136 40.29 -11.72 26.21
C SER A 136 41.70 -11.17 26.03
N THR A 137 42.32 -10.84 27.17
CA THR A 137 43.73 -10.45 27.26
C THR A 137 44.58 -11.50 26.56
N PRO A 138 45.55 -11.15 25.70
CA PRO A 138 46.42 -12.14 25.08
C PRO A 138 47.29 -12.78 26.16
N GLY A 139 46.91 -13.99 26.56
CA GLY A 139 47.73 -14.86 27.38
C GLY A 139 49.10 -15.07 26.73
N GLY A 140 50.14 -15.06 27.57
CA GLY A 140 51.54 -15.04 27.18
C GLY A 140 51.90 -16.04 26.09
N ARG A 141 52.23 -15.52 24.91
CA ARG A 141 53.09 -16.22 23.94
C ARG A 141 54.53 -15.97 24.35
N ARG A 142 55.20 -17.01 24.87
CA ARG A 142 56.66 -17.06 25.00
C ARG A 142 57.29 -16.73 23.64
N ARG A 143 57.91 -15.57 23.55
CA ARG A 143 58.79 -15.17 22.45
C ARG A 143 60.07 -15.99 22.58
N VAL A 144 60.20 -17.05 21.79
CA VAL A 144 61.49 -17.73 21.60
C VAL A 144 62.32 -16.85 20.67
N THR A 145 63.27 -16.12 21.23
CA THR A 145 64.31 -15.41 20.48
C THR A 145 65.38 -16.41 20.06
N TRP A 146 65.45 -16.72 18.77
CA TRP A 146 66.63 -17.35 18.18
C TRP A 146 67.72 -16.29 18.05
N ARG A 147 68.76 -16.35 18.90
CA ARG A 147 70.02 -15.63 18.70
C ARG A 147 70.88 -16.44 17.76
N SER A 148 71.12 -15.92 16.57
CA SER A 148 72.18 -16.34 15.66
C SER A 148 73.52 -15.90 16.25
N ASN A 149 74.38 -16.85 16.63
CA ASN A 149 75.80 -16.60 16.84
C ASN A 149 76.56 -17.31 15.71
N LEU A 150 77.04 -16.52 14.76
CA LEU A 150 78.11 -16.85 13.83
C LEU A 150 79.03 -15.63 13.79
N ASN A 151 80.35 -15.88 13.70
CA ASN A 151 81.52 -15.03 13.95
C ASN A 151 82.05 -15.27 15.37
N GLU A 152 83.24 -15.84 15.60
CA GLU A 152 84.45 -16.09 14.78
C GLU A 152 84.97 -17.52 14.97
#